data_AF-G7KAD9-F1
#
_entry.id   AF-G7KAD9-F1
#
_cell.length_a   1.000
_cell.length_b   1.000
_cell.length_c   1.000
_cell.angle_alpha   90.00
_cell.angle_beta   90.00
_cell.angle_gamma   90.00
#
_symmetry.space_group_name_H-M   'P 1'
#
loop_
_entity.id
_entity.type
_entity.pdbx_description
1 polymer ?
#
loop_
_entity_poly.entity_id
_entity_poly.type
_entity_poly.pdbx_seq_one_letter_code
_entity_poly.pdbx_strand_id
1 'polypeptide(L)' 'MAKTFEFVYAMIIFILLFLVENNFAAYIIECQTDDDCPKSQLEMFAWKCVKNGCHLFGMYEDDDDP' A
#
# COMPACT_ATOMS: atom_id res chain seq x y z
N MET A 1 -6.15 36.18 9.98
CA MET A 1 -6.38 35.20 11.05
C MET A 1 -7.06 33.95 10.51
N ALA A 2 -8.35 34.00 10.13
CA ALA A 2 -9.10 32.82 9.63
C ALA A 2 -8.48 32.15 8.38
N LYS A 3 -8.07 32.93 7.37
CA LYS A 3 -7.41 32.41 6.16
C LYS A 3 -6.10 31.67 6.43
N THR A 4 -5.37 32.09 7.47
CA THR A 4 -4.11 31.45 7.89
C THR A 4 -4.40 30.12 8.56
N PHE A 5 -5.47 30.03 9.36
CA PHE A 5 -5.92 28.78 9.96
C PHE A 5 -6.41 27.78 8.91
N GLU A 6 -7.15 28.22 7.89
CA GLU A 6 -7.57 27.37 6.77
C GLU A 6 -6.38 26.78 6.01
N PHE A 7 -5.35 27.59 5.74
CA PHE A 7 -4.14 27.13 5.06
C PHE A 7 -3.37 26.10 5.90
N VAL A 8 -3.20 26.36 7.20
CA VAL A 8 -2.52 25.41 8.11
C VAL A 8 -3.30 24.10 8.21
N TYR A 9 -4.64 24.17 8.25
CA TYR A 9 -5.49 22.99 8.28
C TYR A 9 -5.34 22.14 7.01
N ALA A 10 -5.34 22.78 5.84
CA ALA A 10 -5.10 22.09 4.57
C ALA A 10 -3.73 21.41 4.53
N MET A 11 -2.67 22.08 5.01
CA MET A 11 -1.33 21.48 5.08
C MET A 11 -1.27 20.29 6.03
N ILE A 12 -1.94 20.36 7.19
CA ILE A 12 -2.00 19.24 8.15
C ILE A 12 -2.69 18.03 7.50
N ILE A 13 -3.82 18.23 6.82
CA ILE A 13 -4.49 17.13 6.09
C ILE A 13 -3.55 16.52 5.06
N PHE A 14 -2.87 17.35 4.29
CA PHE A 14 -1.93 16.89 3.26
C PHE A 14 -0.79 16.05 3.86
N ILE A 15 -0.21 16.48 4.97
CA ILE A 15 0.85 15.74 5.68
C ILE A 15 0.32 14.41 6.24
N LEU A 16 -0.89 14.39 6.80
CA LEU A 16 -1.52 13.16 7.30
C LEU A 16 -1.74 12.14 6.18
N LEU A 17 -2.21 12.58 5.01
CA LEU A 17 -2.39 11.69 3.85
C LEU A 17 -1.06 11.06 3.40
N PHE A 18 0.03 11.86 3.33
CA PHE A 18 1.35 11.33 2.99
C PHE A 18 1.93 10.38 4.06
N LEU A 19 1.67 10.64 5.34
CA LEU A 19 2.09 9.74 6.43
C LEU A 19 1.35 8.40 6.41
N VAL A 20 0.11 8.36 5.91
CA VAL A 20 -0.63 7.10 5.73
C VAL A 20 0.03 6.24 4.64
N GLU A 21 0.39 6.82 3.49
CA GLU A 21 1.09 6.08 2.42
C GLU A 21 2.45 5.53 2.89
N ASN A 22 3.22 6.32 3.65
CA ASN A 22 4.52 5.89 4.14
C ASN A 22 4.45 4.81 5.24
N ASN A 23 3.36 4.74 6.02
CA ASN A 23 3.17 3.67 7.00
C ASN A 23 2.75 2.34 6.34
N PHE A 24 2.07 2.36 5.19
CA PHE A 24 1.86 1.14 4.39
C PHE A 24 3.18 0.58 3.86
N ALA A 25 4.13 1.46 3.50
CA ALA A 25 5.49 1.05 3.13
C ALA A 25 6.36 0.61 4.33
N ALA A 26 5.93 0.81 5.57
CA ALA A 26 6.65 0.36 6.76
C ALA A 26 6.20 -1.03 7.26
N TYR A 27 5.04 -1.52 6.82
CA TYR A 27 4.58 -2.91 7.00
C TYR A 27 5.16 -3.84 5.92
N ILE A 28 6.39 -3.54 5.47
CA ILE A 28 7.13 -4.47 4.63
C ILE A 28 7.54 -5.65 5.52
N ILE A 29 6.68 -6.66 5.58
CA ILE A 29 7.05 -7.98 6.06
C ILE A 29 8.22 -8.41 5.18
N GLU A 30 9.38 -8.61 5.80
CA GLU A 30 10.53 -9.14 5.09
C GLU A 30 10.19 -10.54 4.57
N CYS A 31 10.51 -10.79 3.30
CA CYS A 31 10.24 -12.06 2.65
C CYS A 31 11.45 -12.50 1.80
N GLN A 32 11.59 -13.79 1.60
CA GLN A 32 12.54 -14.38 0.65
C GLN A 32 11.81 -14.93 -0.58
N THR A 33 10.58 -15.40 -0.38
CA THR A 33 9.70 -16.02 -1.37
C THR A 33 8.26 -15.51 -1.19
N ASP A 34 7.41 -15.68 -2.19
CA ASP A 34 5.99 -15.29 -2.12
C ASP A 34 5.23 -16.02 -1.01
N ASP A 35 5.66 -17.23 -0.64
CA ASP A 35 5.07 -18.04 0.43
C ASP A 35 5.30 -17.47 1.84
N ASP A 36 6.32 -16.60 2.01
CA ASP A 36 6.58 -15.90 3.27
C ASP A 36 5.56 -14.77 3.52
N CYS A 37 4.83 -14.36 2.47
CA CYS A 37 3.85 -13.31 2.56
C CYS A 37 2.48 -13.84 3.02
N PRO A 38 1.70 -13.01 3.74
CA PRO A 38 0.35 -13.40 4.14
C PRO A 38 -0.50 -13.70 2.90
N LYS A 39 -1.39 -14.69 3.02
CA LYS A 39 -2.40 -14.91 1.98
C LYS A 39 -3.42 -13.79 2.06
N SER A 40 -3.77 -13.22 0.91
CA SER A 40 -4.88 -12.30 0.80
C SER A 40 -6.19 -13.03 1.14
N GLN A 41 -7.13 -12.32 1.78
CA GLN A 41 -8.49 -12.82 2.01
C GLN A 41 -9.42 -12.58 0.80
N LEU A 42 -8.98 -11.72 -0.13
CA LEU A 42 -9.69 -11.35 -1.33
C LEU A 42 -8.97 -12.01 -2.51
N GLU A 43 -9.68 -12.82 -3.29
CA GLU A 43 -9.14 -13.51 -4.47
C GLU A 43 -8.57 -12.55 -5.53
N MET A 44 -9.11 -11.33 -5.60
CA MET A 44 -8.66 -10.27 -6.52
C MET A 44 -7.28 -9.68 -6.17
N PHE A 45 -6.72 -10.02 -5.02
CA PHE A 45 -5.42 -9.50 -4.61
C PHE A 45 -4.48 -10.66 -4.28
N ALA A 46 -3.20 -10.49 -4.51
CA ALA A 46 -2.17 -11.42 -4.08
C ALA A 46 -0.97 -10.67 -3.52
N TRP A 47 -0.41 -11.18 -2.43
CA TRP A 47 0.86 -10.68 -1.92
C TRP A 47 2.00 -11.34 -2.69
N LYS A 48 2.96 -10.54 -3.15
CA LYS A 48 4.21 -11.03 -3.75
C LYS A 48 5.40 -10.44 -3.04
N CYS A 49 6.47 -11.21 -2.98
CA CYS A 49 7.74 -10.80 -2.44
C CYS A 49 8.54 -10.02 -3.48
N VAL A 50 8.65 -8.71 -3.29
CA VAL A 50 9.40 -7.81 -4.18
C VAL A 50 10.44 -7.07 -3.35
N LYS A 51 11.72 -7.19 -3.75
CA LYS A 51 12.86 -6.55 -3.06
C LYS A 51 12.88 -6.86 -1.55
N ASN A 52 12.68 -8.14 -1.21
CA ASN A 52 12.62 -8.63 0.16
C ASN A 52 11.46 -8.05 0.98
N GLY A 53 10.41 -7.59 0.32
CA GLY A 53 9.23 -7.06 0.96
C GLY A 53 7.92 -7.60 0.40
N CYS A 54 6.92 -7.84 1.26
CA CYS A 54 5.59 -8.23 0.80
C CYS A 54 4.82 -7.02 0.25
N HIS A 55 4.43 -7.10 -1.02
CA HIS A 55 3.64 -6.09 -1.72
C HIS A 55 2.32 -6.69 -2.21
N LEU A 56 1.22 -5.95 -2.04
CA LEU A 56 -0.12 -6.35 -2.52
C LEU A 56 -0.29 -5.94 -3.99
N PHE A 57 -0.58 -6.92 -4.86
CA PHE A 57 -0.89 -6.71 -6.27
C PHE A 57 -2.34 -7.10 -6.54
N GLY A 58 -3.02 -6.35 -7.41
CA GLY A 58 -4.31 -6.78 -7.97
C GLY A 58 -4.06 -7.87 -9.00
N MET A 59 -4.69 -9.02 -8.82
CA MET A 59 -4.83 -10.05 -9.86
C MET A 59 -5.95 -9.57 -10.78
N TYR A 60 -5.62 -8.80 -11.82
CA TYR A 60 -6.53 -8.72 -12.96
C TYR A 60 -6.49 -10.08 -13.64
N GLU A 61 -7.66 -10.70 -13.82
CA GLU A 61 -7.83 -11.87 -14.68
C GLU A 61 -7.53 -11.41 -16.11
N ASP A 62 -6.26 -11.49 -16.52
CA ASP A 62 -5.93 -11.61 -17.93
C ASP A 62 -6.36 -13.01 -18.34
N ASP A 63 -7.61 -13.13 -18.78
CA ASP A 63 -8.10 -14.22 -19.63
C ASP A 63 -7.24 -14.24 -20.92
N ASP A 64 -6.07 -14.85 -20.87
CA ASP A 64 -5.31 -15.23 -22.07
C ASP A 64 -4.82 -16.67 -21.91
N ASP A 65 -5.78 -17.58 -22.11
CA ASP A 65 -5.56 -18.96 -22.59
C ASP A 65 -5.31 -18.89 -24.10
N PRO A 66 -4.28 -19.60 -24.60
CA PRO A 66 -4.52 -20.98 -25.05
C PRO A 66 -3.43 -22.00 -24.66
#